data_AF-A0A812IL20-F1
#
_entry.id   AF-A0A812IL20-F1
#
_cell.length_a   1.000
_cell.length_b   1.000
_cell.length_c   1.000
_cell.angle_alpha   90.00
_cell.angle_beta   90.00
_cell.angle_gamma   90.00
#
_symmetry.space_group_name_H-M   'P 1'
#
loop_
_entity.id
_entity.type
_entity.pdbx_description
1 polymer ?
#
loop_
_entity_poly.entity_id
_entity_poly.type
_entity_poly.pdbx_seq_one_letter_code
_entity_poly.pdbx_strand_id
1 'polypeptide(L)'
;MLGIVHGRTSTVIHGSLAYLPGRRRLSVTLADVADGSSSALRHLARSPKAVAACFAGKSQIPESSLRSLAAEVVTGLCNFRPGTGAAGSGYAHALRQDPTGRLASFLEDEILARSSTLDPKAIANLSGLLYGSGAPCKKNKAVMQLRQSAMQKLQAFSAPELVDLASGLANSRVMDESCLQTLRKRMDAAAGQGDSEGIGCSRPVTAPACESDWPSPCPNILADLETAFVLSKPPGWSCATSVSGKNRLAEGGKMPPTISHYLQRLGWERPVSQDPAVDHGLVHRLDLETSGALLAAKTFHSYWRLRLDFSAQDVRKRYLALVHGFLPRQWQRLDMPLQLQRIPRSDSRRSVRSKSVVNHDFGRSAETGIRAIAHLHGRGGGPMSLLLAEPRTGRTHQIRSHVSHIGHPIARGAAFKNED
;
A
#
# COMPACT_ATOMS: atom_id res chain seq x y z
N MET A 1 15.05 10.17 -19.29
CA MET A 1 13.88 10.76 -20.00
C MET A 1 13.49 9.78 -21.08
N LEU A 2 12.21 9.39 -21.17
CA LEU A 2 11.69 8.63 -22.30
C LEU A 2 10.99 9.63 -23.21
N GLY A 3 11.53 9.84 -24.40
CA GLY A 3 11.01 10.77 -25.39
C GLY A 3 10.46 9.98 -26.58
N ILE A 4 9.37 10.47 -27.14
CA ILE A 4 8.98 10.16 -28.52
C ILE A 4 10.07 10.79 -29.39
N VAL A 5 10.98 9.97 -29.94
CA VAL A 5 12.02 10.46 -30.86
C VAL A 5 11.41 10.48 -32.25
N HIS A 6 11.19 11.68 -32.78
CA HIS A 6 10.77 11.88 -34.16
C HIS A 6 12.02 11.83 -35.04
N GLY A 7 12.25 10.70 -35.71
CA GLY A 7 13.21 10.62 -36.80
C GLY A 7 12.57 11.14 -38.10
N ARG A 8 13.40 11.54 -39.08
CA ARG A 8 12.94 12.05 -40.39
C ARG A 8 12.06 11.06 -41.19
N THR A 9 11.96 9.79 -40.78
CA THR A 9 11.16 8.75 -41.44
C THR A 9 10.39 7.82 -40.49
N SER A 10 10.57 7.88 -39.17
CA SER A 10 9.82 7.03 -38.22
C SER A 10 9.86 7.57 -36.78
N THR A 11 8.77 7.33 -36.05
CA THR A 11 8.65 7.65 -34.62
C THR A 11 8.78 6.37 -33.80
N VAL A 12 9.77 6.32 -32.91
CA VAL A 12 10.09 5.12 -32.12
C VAL A 12 9.59 5.27 -30.68
N ILE A 13 8.84 4.27 -30.19
CA ILE A 13 8.43 4.18 -28.79
C ILE A 13 9.42 3.27 -28.05
N HIS A 14 10.28 3.86 -27.23
CA HIS A 14 11.18 3.07 -26.39
C HIS A 14 10.47 2.60 -25.11
N GLY A 15 10.41 1.28 -24.89
CA GLY A 15 10.10 0.69 -23.58
C GLY A 15 11.40 0.26 -22.89
N SER A 16 11.78 0.89 -21.77
CA SER A 16 12.79 0.31 -20.89
C SER A 16 12.11 -0.44 -19.75
N LEU A 17 12.17 -1.77 -19.74
CA LEU A 17 12.15 -2.48 -18.45
C LEU A 17 13.45 -2.14 -17.72
N ALA A 18 13.36 -1.98 -16.39
CA ALA A 18 14.53 -1.81 -15.55
C ALA A 18 15.58 -2.90 -15.86
N TYR A 19 16.83 -2.46 -15.90
CA TYR A 19 18.06 -3.20 -16.20
C TYR A 19 18.01 -4.67 -15.76
N LEU A 20 17.85 -5.59 -16.73
CA LEU A 20 18.19 -7.01 -16.58
C LEU A 20 19.33 -7.27 -17.57
N PRO A 21 20.54 -7.63 -17.12
CA PRO A 21 21.66 -7.91 -18.03
C PRO A 21 21.27 -9.05 -18.99
N GLY A 22 21.51 -8.88 -20.29
CA GLY A 22 21.34 -9.93 -21.30
C GLY A 22 20.03 -9.92 -22.12
N ARG A 23 19.07 -9.01 -21.88
CA ARG A 23 17.87 -8.88 -22.75
C ARG A 23 18.09 -7.88 -23.88
N ARG A 24 17.98 -8.33 -25.14
CA ARG A 24 17.98 -7.47 -26.34
C ARG A 24 16.88 -6.39 -26.20
N ARG A 25 17.22 -5.13 -26.46
CA ARG A 25 16.26 -4.02 -26.59
C ARG A 25 15.43 -4.28 -27.85
N LEU A 26 14.16 -4.63 -27.67
CA LEU A 26 13.19 -4.58 -28.78
C LEU A 26 12.78 -3.12 -28.95
N SER A 27 13.12 -2.53 -30.10
CA SER A 27 12.58 -1.25 -30.53
C SER A 27 11.24 -1.50 -31.20
N VAL A 28 10.16 -0.94 -30.65
CA VAL A 28 8.83 -0.97 -31.27
C VAL A 28 8.58 0.40 -31.90
N THR A 29 8.27 0.42 -33.19
CA THR A 29 7.93 1.65 -33.92
C THR A 29 6.44 1.95 -33.82
N LEU A 30 6.02 3.20 -34.08
CA LEU A 30 4.59 3.52 -34.17
C LEU A 30 3.87 2.71 -35.26
N ALA A 31 4.56 2.35 -36.34
CA ALA A 31 3.99 1.52 -37.41
C ALA A 31 3.66 0.11 -36.90
N ASP A 32 4.57 -0.53 -36.15
CA ASP A 32 4.32 -1.86 -35.57
C ASP A 32 3.09 -1.88 -34.64
N VAL A 33 2.83 -0.76 -33.97
CA VAL A 33 1.64 -0.58 -33.12
C VAL A 33 0.41 -0.34 -33.98
N ALA A 34 0.53 0.51 -35.01
CA ALA A 34 -0.57 0.82 -35.91
C ALA A 34 -1.07 -0.43 -36.64
N ASP A 35 -0.15 -1.29 -37.09
CA ASP A 35 -0.41 -2.55 -37.78
C ASP A 35 -0.95 -3.66 -36.85
N GLY A 36 -1.02 -3.42 -35.54
CA GLY A 36 -1.62 -4.34 -34.59
C GLY A 36 -0.81 -5.62 -34.33
N SER A 37 0.51 -5.58 -34.57
CA SER A 37 1.39 -6.74 -34.39
C SER A 37 1.33 -7.29 -32.95
N SER A 38 0.87 -8.53 -32.77
CA SER A 38 0.66 -9.11 -31.44
C SER A 38 1.95 -9.23 -30.61
N SER A 39 3.13 -9.35 -31.24
CA SER A 39 4.41 -9.36 -30.53
C SER A 39 4.80 -7.96 -30.04
N ALA A 40 4.57 -6.93 -30.87
CA ALA A 40 4.80 -5.53 -30.53
C ALA A 40 3.87 -5.04 -29.41
N LEU A 41 2.57 -5.35 -29.52
CA LEU A 41 1.57 -4.99 -28.51
C LEU A 41 1.86 -5.66 -27.16
N ARG A 42 2.18 -6.96 -27.14
CA ARG A 42 2.61 -7.68 -25.93
C ARG A 42 3.86 -7.10 -25.29
N HIS A 43 4.80 -6.63 -26.11
CA HIS A 43 6.01 -5.99 -25.60
C HIS A 43 5.69 -4.64 -24.94
N LEU A 44 4.86 -3.82 -25.59
CA LEU A 44 4.43 -2.52 -25.07
C LEU A 44 3.59 -2.63 -23.81
N ALA A 45 2.69 -3.62 -23.76
CA ALA A 45 1.84 -3.94 -22.60
C ALA A 45 2.61 -4.38 -21.34
N ARG A 46 3.95 -4.42 -21.37
CA ARG A 46 4.80 -4.62 -20.17
C ARG A 46 5.31 -3.30 -19.59
N SER A 47 5.10 -2.18 -20.28
CA SER A 47 5.61 -0.86 -19.90
C SER A 47 4.45 0.13 -19.74
N PRO A 48 4.03 0.44 -18.50
CA PRO A 48 2.96 1.40 -18.25
C PRO A 48 3.24 2.79 -18.85
N LYS A 49 4.53 3.19 -18.92
CA LYS A 49 4.93 4.45 -19.56
C LYS A 49 4.73 4.44 -21.07
N ALA A 50 5.01 3.31 -21.72
CA ALA A 50 4.84 3.17 -23.16
C ALA A 50 3.35 3.14 -23.52
N VAL A 51 2.55 2.41 -22.73
CA VAL A 51 1.09 2.42 -22.84
C VAL A 51 0.56 3.85 -22.67
N ALA A 52 0.96 4.58 -21.63
CA ALA A 52 0.54 5.98 -21.45
C ALA A 52 0.86 6.85 -22.68
N ALA A 53 2.03 6.66 -23.31
CA ALA A 53 2.42 7.41 -24.49
C ALA A 53 1.52 7.13 -25.71
N CYS A 54 1.08 5.87 -25.90
CA CYS A 54 0.14 5.51 -26.97
C CYS A 54 -1.25 6.16 -26.80
N PHE A 55 -1.65 6.47 -25.57
CA PHE A 55 -2.97 7.02 -25.24
C PHE A 55 -2.96 8.55 -25.01
N ALA A 56 -1.79 9.20 -24.98
CA ALA A 56 -1.64 10.64 -24.71
C ALA A 56 -2.14 11.59 -25.84
N GLY A 57 -2.94 11.10 -26.79
CA GLY A 57 -3.66 11.91 -27.79
C GLY A 57 -2.82 12.48 -28.94
N LYS A 58 -1.49 12.35 -28.92
CA LYS A 58 -0.58 12.87 -29.97
C LYS A 58 -0.19 11.84 -31.04
N SER A 59 -0.66 10.61 -30.92
CA SER A 59 -0.27 9.48 -31.77
C SER A 59 -1.39 9.08 -32.73
N GLN A 60 -1.07 8.92 -34.02
CA GLN A 60 -1.97 8.43 -35.07
C GLN A 60 -2.11 6.89 -35.02
N ILE A 61 -2.41 6.32 -33.85
CA ILE A 61 -2.62 4.87 -33.70
C ILE A 61 -4.11 4.57 -33.94
N PRO A 62 -4.45 3.59 -34.81
CA PRO A 62 -5.83 3.15 -35.01
C PRO A 62 -6.48 2.67 -33.71
N GLU A 63 -7.79 2.90 -33.60
CA GLU A 63 -8.55 2.54 -32.40
C GLU A 63 -8.55 1.02 -32.13
N SER A 64 -8.61 0.20 -33.19
CA SER A 64 -8.50 -1.26 -33.12
C SER A 64 -7.20 -1.70 -32.45
N SER A 65 -6.08 -1.06 -32.80
CA SER A 65 -4.77 -1.36 -32.24
C SER A 65 -4.62 -0.90 -30.80
N LEU A 66 -5.22 0.23 -30.43
CA LEU A 66 -5.30 0.67 -29.03
C LEU A 66 -6.15 -0.29 -28.18
N ARG A 67 -7.25 -0.82 -28.73
CA ARG A 67 -8.09 -1.83 -28.07
C ARG A 67 -7.32 -3.13 -27.84
N SER A 68 -6.61 -3.61 -28.87
CA SER A 68 -5.73 -4.78 -28.76
C SER A 68 -4.59 -4.56 -27.75
N LEU A 69 -4.02 -3.35 -27.68
CA LEU A 69 -3.03 -3.00 -26.67
C LEU A 69 -3.62 -3.09 -25.25
N ALA A 70 -4.82 -2.55 -25.03
CA ALA A 70 -5.52 -2.66 -23.75
C ALA A 70 -5.81 -4.12 -23.38
N ALA A 71 -6.20 -4.96 -24.35
CA ALA A 71 -6.40 -6.38 -24.15
C ALA A 71 -5.13 -7.11 -23.70
N GLU A 72 -3.97 -6.78 -24.28
CA GLU A 72 -2.68 -7.31 -23.85
C GLU A 72 -2.26 -6.82 -22.46
N VAL A 73 -2.64 -5.59 -22.08
CA VAL A 73 -2.44 -5.09 -20.71
C VAL A 73 -3.26 -5.92 -19.72
N VAL A 74 -4.54 -6.19 -20.00
CA VAL A 74 -5.39 -7.05 -19.16
C VAL A 74 -4.81 -8.46 -19.05
N THR A 75 -4.42 -9.08 -20.18
CA THR A 75 -3.76 -10.40 -20.18
C THR A 75 -2.48 -10.41 -19.33
N GLY A 76 -1.65 -9.38 -19.45
CA GLY A 76 -0.43 -9.23 -18.65
C GLY A 76 -0.72 -9.12 -17.15
N LEU A 77 -1.77 -8.38 -16.79
CA LEU A 77 -2.19 -8.21 -15.40
C LEU A 77 -2.81 -9.47 -14.79
N CYS A 78 -3.59 -10.24 -15.55
CA CYS A 78 -4.12 -11.52 -15.07
C CYS A 78 -2.99 -12.49 -14.70
N ASN A 79 -1.93 -12.53 -15.50
CA ASN A 79 -0.81 -13.45 -15.30
C ASN A 79 0.21 -12.97 -14.24
N PHE A 80 0.11 -11.71 -13.80
CA PHE A 80 1.10 -11.09 -12.91
C PHE A 80 1.14 -11.74 -11.52
N ARG A 81 2.32 -12.02 -10.96
CA ARG A 81 2.43 -12.59 -9.61
C ARG A 81 2.07 -11.55 -8.54
N PRO A 82 1.16 -11.85 -7.59
CA PRO A 82 0.84 -10.96 -6.49
C PRO A 82 2.06 -10.68 -5.60
N GLY A 83 2.13 -9.49 -5.00
CA GLY A 83 3.12 -9.16 -3.97
C GLY A 83 4.10 -8.02 -4.30
N THR A 84 4.32 -7.65 -5.56
CA THR A 84 5.30 -6.56 -5.82
C THR A 84 4.71 -5.14 -5.74
N GLY A 85 3.38 -4.98 -5.62
CA GLY A 85 2.70 -3.66 -5.59
C GLY A 85 2.97 -2.74 -6.81
N ALA A 86 3.83 -3.17 -7.75
CA ALA A 86 4.50 -2.33 -8.72
C ALA A 86 3.77 -2.31 -10.07
N ALA A 87 3.15 -3.42 -10.48
CA ALA A 87 2.42 -3.47 -11.75
C ALA A 87 1.16 -2.58 -11.73
N GLY A 88 0.32 -2.72 -10.69
CA GLY A 88 -0.89 -1.90 -10.55
C GLY A 88 -0.61 -0.41 -10.38
N SER A 89 0.45 -0.03 -9.65
CA SER A 89 0.82 1.37 -9.45
C SER A 89 1.37 2.05 -10.70
N GLY A 90 2.10 1.31 -11.55
CA GLY A 90 2.56 1.81 -12.84
C GLY A 90 1.41 2.11 -13.80
N TYR A 91 0.44 1.19 -13.94
CA TYR A 91 -0.71 1.39 -14.81
C TYR A 91 -1.72 2.40 -14.26
N ALA A 92 -1.86 2.50 -12.94
CA ALA A 92 -2.57 3.60 -12.30
C ALA A 92 -1.99 4.97 -12.67
N HIS A 93 -0.66 5.09 -12.81
CA HIS A 93 -0.05 6.30 -13.33
C HIS A 93 -0.36 6.50 -14.81
N ALA A 94 -0.34 5.44 -15.63
CA ALA A 94 -0.70 5.54 -17.04
C ALA A 94 -2.12 6.07 -17.24
N LEU A 95 -3.10 5.59 -16.46
CA LEU A 95 -4.48 6.07 -16.45
C LEU A 95 -4.58 7.57 -16.14
N ARG A 96 -3.80 8.07 -15.18
CA ARG A 96 -3.75 9.50 -14.85
C ARG A 96 -3.14 10.38 -15.95
N GLN A 97 -2.37 9.79 -16.85
CA GLN A 97 -1.72 10.51 -17.96
C GLN A 97 -2.55 10.47 -19.25
N ASP A 98 -3.72 9.81 -19.23
CA ASP A 98 -4.66 9.79 -20.35
C ASP A 98 -5.80 10.80 -20.11
N PRO A 99 -5.72 12.01 -20.67
CA PRO A 99 -6.78 13.01 -20.53
C PRO A 99 -8.06 12.62 -21.30
N THR A 100 -7.97 11.69 -22.25
CA THR A 100 -9.11 11.28 -23.07
C THR A 100 -9.97 10.21 -22.39
N GLY A 101 -9.43 9.52 -21.37
CA GLY A 101 -10.12 8.43 -20.68
C GLY A 101 -10.29 7.15 -21.51
N ARG A 102 -9.73 7.10 -22.74
CA ARG A 102 -9.86 5.95 -23.66
C ARG A 102 -9.21 4.69 -23.12
N LEU A 103 -8.04 4.81 -22.47
CA LEU A 103 -7.37 3.68 -21.84
C LEU A 103 -8.25 3.08 -20.73
N ALA A 104 -8.87 3.94 -19.92
CA ALA A 104 -9.78 3.48 -18.88
C ALA A 104 -10.98 2.73 -19.48
N SER A 105 -11.62 3.30 -20.51
CA SER A 105 -12.75 2.67 -21.19
C SER A 105 -12.40 1.31 -21.80
N PHE A 106 -11.29 1.19 -22.53
CA PHE A 106 -10.93 -0.09 -23.16
C PHE A 106 -10.53 -1.15 -22.15
N LEU A 107 -9.87 -0.77 -21.06
CA LEU A 107 -9.58 -1.70 -19.97
C LEU A 107 -10.88 -2.16 -19.29
N GLU A 108 -11.84 -1.25 -19.06
CA GLU A 108 -13.14 -1.62 -18.48
C GLU A 108 -13.91 -2.59 -19.38
N ASP A 109 -14.01 -2.33 -20.68
CA ASP A 109 -14.68 -3.20 -21.65
C ASP A 109 -14.07 -4.61 -21.65
N GLU A 110 -12.74 -4.69 -21.69
CA GLU A 110 -12.04 -5.97 -21.72
C GLU A 110 -12.20 -6.75 -20.40
N ILE A 111 -12.15 -6.06 -19.27
CA ILE A 111 -12.36 -6.67 -17.95
C ILE A 111 -13.79 -7.20 -17.84
N LEU A 112 -14.78 -6.44 -18.30
CA LEU A 112 -16.19 -6.85 -18.31
C LEU A 112 -16.38 -8.10 -19.18
N ALA A 113 -15.79 -8.13 -20.38
CA ALA A 113 -15.87 -9.25 -21.30
C ALA A 113 -15.28 -10.55 -20.72
N ARG A 114 -14.23 -10.46 -19.90
CA ARG A 114 -13.58 -11.64 -19.29
C ARG A 114 -14.10 -11.98 -17.89
N SER A 115 -14.91 -11.13 -17.28
CA SER A 115 -15.22 -11.18 -15.84
C SER A 115 -15.70 -12.53 -15.30
N SER A 116 -16.44 -13.30 -16.10
CA SER A 116 -16.96 -14.63 -15.72
C SER A 116 -15.91 -15.74 -15.73
N THR A 117 -14.80 -15.59 -16.45
CA THR A 117 -13.75 -16.62 -16.59
C THR A 117 -12.50 -16.33 -15.77
N LEU A 118 -12.41 -15.14 -15.16
CA LEU A 118 -11.26 -14.76 -14.35
C LEU A 118 -11.10 -15.66 -13.12
N ASP A 119 -9.85 -16.05 -12.86
CA ASP A 119 -9.42 -16.71 -11.65
C ASP A 119 -9.28 -15.68 -10.48
N PRO A 120 -9.17 -16.13 -9.21
CA PRO A 120 -9.08 -15.24 -8.05
C PRO A 120 -7.92 -14.26 -8.12
N LYS A 121 -6.78 -14.71 -8.65
CA LYS A 121 -5.55 -13.91 -8.77
C LYS A 121 -5.71 -12.78 -9.79
N ALA A 122 -6.34 -13.06 -10.93
CA ALA A 122 -6.65 -12.07 -11.93
C ALA A 122 -7.63 -11.03 -11.41
N ILE A 123 -8.68 -11.46 -10.70
CA ILE A 123 -9.62 -10.57 -10.01
C ILE A 123 -8.87 -9.64 -9.04
N ALA A 124 -7.96 -10.18 -8.23
CA ALA A 124 -7.13 -9.44 -7.30
C ALA A 124 -6.27 -8.36 -8.01
N ASN A 125 -5.55 -8.73 -9.07
CA ASN A 125 -4.68 -7.82 -9.81
C ASN A 125 -5.45 -6.69 -10.51
N LEU A 126 -6.56 -7.03 -11.17
CA LEU A 126 -7.39 -6.06 -11.89
C LEU A 126 -8.13 -5.11 -10.93
N SER A 127 -8.57 -5.60 -9.78
CA SER A 127 -9.15 -4.76 -8.72
C SER A 127 -8.16 -3.72 -8.20
N GLY A 128 -6.89 -4.10 -8.03
CA GLY A 128 -5.82 -3.18 -7.62
C GLY A 128 -5.56 -2.07 -8.64
N LEU A 129 -5.58 -2.40 -9.93
CA LEU A 129 -5.43 -1.42 -11.02
C LEU A 129 -6.53 -0.36 -10.98
N LEU A 130 -7.79 -0.80 -10.93
CA LEU A 130 -8.95 0.08 -11.05
C LEU A 130 -9.03 1.08 -9.87
N TYR A 131 -8.64 0.67 -8.66
CA TYR A 131 -8.59 1.58 -7.51
C TYR A 131 -7.43 2.58 -7.54
N GLY A 132 -6.26 2.17 -8.06
CA GLY A 132 -5.07 3.01 -8.14
C GLY A 132 -5.23 4.24 -9.04
N SER A 133 -6.21 4.22 -9.95
CA SER A 133 -6.53 5.31 -10.90
C SER A 133 -7.02 6.60 -10.23
N GLY A 134 -7.54 6.53 -8.99
CA GLY A 134 -8.17 7.67 -8.31
C GLY A 134 -9.62 7.92 -8.70
N ALA A 135 -10.21 7.09 -9.58
CA ALA A 135 -11.63 7.14 -9.89
C ALA A 135 -12.47 6.61 -8.70
N PRO A 136 -13.61 7.25 -8.37
CA PRO A 136 -14.49 6.79 -7.29
C PRO A 136 -15.05 5.38 -7.59
N CYS A 137 -14.82 4.44 -6.68
CA CYS A 137 -15.18 3.02 -6.82
C CYS A 137 -16.67 2.75 -7.06
N LYS A 138 -17.56 3.67 -6.65
CA LYS A 138 -19.02 3.49 -6.72
C LYS A 138 -19.63 3.66 -8.11
N LYS A 139 -18.87 4.10 -9.12
CA LYS A 139 -19.37 4.32 -10.50
C LYS A 139 -18.72 3.43 -11.55
N ASN A 140 -17.81 2.53 -11.16
CA ASN A 140 -17.06 1.71 -12.12
C ASN A 140 -17.73 0.33 -12.29
N LYS A 141 -18.34 0.10 -13.46
CA LYS A 141 -19.06 -1.15 -13.77
C LYS A 141 -18.13 -2.37 -13.72
N ALA A 142 -16.90 -2.25 -14.19
CA ALA A 142 -15.93 -3.33 -14.16
C ALA A 142 -15.56 -3.74 -12.72
N VAL A 143 -15.41 -2.78 -11.82
CA VAL A 143 -15.17 -3.04 -10.39
C VAL A 143 -16.33 -3.81 -9.76
N MET A 144 -17.56 -3.38 -10.01
CA MET A 144 -18.76 -4.05 -9.49
C MET A 144 -18.91 -5.47 -10.04
N GLN A 145 -18.62 -5.68 -11.33
CA GLN A 145 -18.70 -6.98 -11.96
C GLN A 145 -17.59 -7.94 -11.47
N LEU A 146 -16.35 -7.46 -11.33
CA LEU A 146 -15.26 -8.23 -10.73
C LEU A 146 -15.61 -8.68 -9.32
N ARG A 147 -16.20 -7.77 -8.54
CA ARG A 147 -16.70 -8.05 -7.20
C ARG A 147 -17.79 -9.13 -7.21
N GLN A 148 -18.77 -9.02 -8.10
CA GLN A 148 -19.85 -10.01 -8.21
C GLN A 148 -19.31 -11.39 -8.61
N SER A 149 -18.41 -11.45 -9.60
CA SER A 149 -17.74 -12.69 -10.02
C SER A 149 -16.95 -13.32 -8.86
N ALA A 150 -16.20 -12.52 -8.10
CA ALA A 150 -15.47 -12.98 -6.93
C ALA A 150 -16.40 -13.57 -5.86
N MET A 151 -17.52 -12.91 -5.58
CA MET A 151 -18.50 -13.37 -4.58
C MET A 151 -19.18 -14.68 -5.00
N GLN A 152 -19.59 -14.80 -6.26
CA GLN A 152 -20.23 -16.01 -6.78
C GLN A 152 -19.31 -17.24 -6.69
N LYS A 153 -18.01 -17.04 -6.91
CA LYS A 153 -17.02 -18.11 -6.90
C LYS A 153 -16.36 -18.35 -5.53
N LEU A 154 -16.59 -17.48 -4.55
CA LEU A 154 -15.92 -17.50 -3.24
C LEU A 154 -16.08 -18.84 -2.49
N GLN A 155 -17.23 -19.51 -2.68
CA GLN A 155 -17.51 -20.82 -2.09
C GLN A 155 -16.73 -21.97 -2.74
N ALA A 156 -16.29 -21.81 -3.99
CA ALA A 156 -15.53 -22.82 -4.72
C ALA A 156 -14.01 -22.70 -4.53
N PHE A 157 -13.52 -21.55 -4.04
CA PHE A 157 -12.09 -21.31 -3.88
C PHE A 157 -11.46 -22.12 -2.74
N SER A 158 -10.28 -22.67 -3.02
CA SER A 158 -9.36 -23.31 -2.09
C SER A 158 -8.67 -22.29 -1.17
N ALA A 159 -8.01 -22.76 -0.10
CA ALA A 159 -7.28 -21.90 0.83
C ALA A 159 -6.22 -21.00 0.14
N PRO A 160 -5.36 -21.51 -0.77
CA PRO A 160 -4.40 -20.66 -1.49
C PRO A 160 -5.08 -19.60 -2.39
N GLU A 161 -6.17 -19.97 -3.05
CA GLU A 161 -6.94 -19.07 -3.91
C GLU A 161 -7.60 -17.93 -3.13
N LEU A 162 -8.09 -18.22 -1.91
CA LEU A 162 -8.61 -17.19 -1.00
C LEU A 162 -7.51 -16.23 -0.56
N VAL A 163 -6.28 -16.72 -0.35
CA VAL A 163 -5.11 -15.89 -0.03
C VAL A 163 -4.73 -14.99 -1.21
N ASP A 164 -4.68 -15.54 -2.42
CA ASP A 164 -4.42 -14.77 -3.65
C ASP A 164 -5.47 -13.68 -3.87
N LEU A 165 -6.74 -14.02 -3.67
CA LEU A 165 -7.84 -13.05 -3.76
C LEU A 165 -7.69 -11.94 -2.70
N ALA A 166 -7.43 -12.32 -1.45
CA ALA A 166 -7.21 -11.38 -0.35
C ALA A 166 -6.02 -10.43 -0.64
N SER A 167 -4.99 -10.92 -1.32
CA SER A 167 -3.79 -10.13 -1.66
C SER A 167 -4.07 -8.88 -2.49
N GLY A 168 -4.96 -8.98 -3.48
CA GLY A 168 -5.37 -7.85 -4.29
C GLY A 168 -6.49 -7.02 -3.65
N LEU A 169 -7.39 -7.67 -2.93
CA LEU A 169 -8.55 -7.00 -2.34
C LEU A 169 -8.19 -6.16 -1.12
N ALA A 170 -7.29 -6.65 -0.25
CA ALA A 170 -6.86 -5.93 0.94
C ALA A 170 -6.22 -4.58 0.61
N ASN A 171 -5.66 -4.43 -0.59
CA ASN A 171 -5.02 -3.19 -1.05
C ASN A 171 -5.97 -2.27 -1.82
N SER A 172 -7.07 -2.80 -2.36
CA SER A 172 -7.90 -2.07 -3.33
C SER A 172 -9.16 -1.45 -2.72
N ARG A 173 -9.58 -1.79 -1.50
CA ARG A 173 -10.86 -1.28 -0.91
C ARG A 173 -12.06 -1.36 -1.88
N VAL A 174 -11.97 -2.26 -2.86
CA VAL A 174 -12.92 -2.44 -3.97
C VAL A 174 -14.17 -3.16 -3.47
N MET A 175 -14.02 -3.92 -2.39
CA MET A 175 -15.11 -4.65 -1.75
C MET A 175 -15.78 -3.82 -0.66
N ASP A 176 -17.10 -3.99 -0.54
CA ASP A 176 -17.80 -3.50 0.63
C ASP A 176 -17.58 -4.40 1.85
N GLU A 177 -18.08 -3.93 2.98
CA GLU A 177 -17.95 -4.57 4.27
C GLU A 177 -18.47 -6.03 4.27
N SER A 178 -19.62 -6.26 3.63
CA SER A 178 -20.23 -7.60 3.51
C SER A 178 -19.33 -8.61 2.78
N CYS A 179 -18.68 -8.16 1.71
CA CYS A 179 -17.74 -8.99 0.95
C CYS A 179 -16.48 -9.33 1.74
N LEU A 180 -15.90 -8.33 2.41
CA LEU A 180 -14.74 -8.53 3.27
C LEU A 180 -15.09 -9.53 4.37
N GLN A 181 -16.25 -9.40 5.01
CA GLN A 181 -16.73 -10.34 6.03
C GLN A 181 -16.95 -11.76 5.50
N THR A 182 -17.42 -11.91 4.26
CA THR A 182 -17.63 -13.25 3.67
C THR A 182 -16.30 -13.92 3.34
N LEU A 183 -15.37 -13.20 2.71
CA LEU A 183 -14.01 -13.68 2.43
C LEU A 183 -13.29 -14.03 3.74
N ARG A 184 -13.44 -13.16 4.75
CA ARG A 184 -12.97 -13.36 6.11
C ARG A 184 -13.45 -14.71 6.66
N LYS A 185 -14.76 -14.94 6.74
CA LYS A 185 -15.32 -16.23 7.23
C LYS A 185 -14.79 -17.45 6.46
N ARG A 186 -14.62 -17.33 5.14
CA ARG A 186 -14.07 -18.42 4.31
C ARG A 186 -12.61 -18.70 4.61
N MET A 187 -11.79 -17.65 4.80
CA MET A 187 -10.40 -17.81 5.22
C MET A 187 -10.29 -18.47 6.60
N ASP A 188 -11.15 -18.14 7.56
CA ASP A 188 -11.16 -18.80 8.89
C ASP A 188 -11.54 -20.28 8.78
N ALA A 189 -12.60 -20.59 8.03
CA ALA A 189 -13.05 -21.96 7.83
C ALA A 189 -11.97 -22.82 7.16
N ALA A 190 -11.24 -22.23 6.20
CA ALA A 190 -10.16 -22.91 5.50
C ALA A 190 -8.92 -23.12 6.39
N ALA A 191 -8.66 -22.25 7.38
CA ALA A 191 -7.59 -22.47 8.37
C ALA A 191 -7.93 -23.65 9.29
N GLY A 192 -9.17 -23.73 9.78
CA GLY A 192 -9.63 -24.82 10.67
C GLY A 192 -9.65 -26.21 10.03
N GLN A 193 -9.51 -26.32 8.70
CA GLN A 193 -9.50 -27.59 7.96
C GLN A 193 -8.10 -28.02 7.49
N GLY A 194 -7.07 -27.16 7.63
CA GLY A 194 -5.76 -27.33 7.00
C GLY A 194 -4.56 -27.48 7.94
N ASP A 195 -4.73 -27.33 9.26
CA ASP A 195 -3.61 -27.37 10.22
C ASP A 195 -3.32 -28.78 10.79
N SER A 196 -3.64 -29.84 10.04
CA SER A 196 -3.25 -31.23 10.36
C SER A 196 -1.98 -31.71 9.64
N GLU A 197 -1.36 -30.90 8.77
CA GLU A 197 0.01 -31.16 8.31
C GLU A 197 0.99 -30.27 9.10
N GLY A 198 1.69 -30.90 10.03
CA GLY A 198 2.42 -30.26 11.09
C GLY A 198 3.60 -29.41 10.64
N ILE A 199 3.67 -28.20 11.20
CA ILE A 199 4.92 -27.67 11.74
C ILE A 199 4.61 -27.37 13.21
N GLY A 200 5.02 -28.31 14.07
CA GLY A 200 4.77 -28.27 15.50
C GLY A 200 5.11 -26.91 16.10
N CYS A 201 4.16 -26.37 16.86
CA CYS A 201 4.39 -25.26 17.76
C CYS A 201 5.29 -25.77 18.90
N SER A 202 6.60 -25.82 18.68
CA SER A 202 7.57 -26.25 19.67
C SER A 202 8.11 -25.03 20.43
N ARG A 203 7.41 -24.69 21.53
CA ARG A 203 7.89 -23.93 22.72
C ARG A 203 8.48 -22.52 22.46
N PRO A 204 8.60 -21.66 23.51
CA PRO A 204 8.73 -20.23 23.30
C PRO A 204 10.08 -19.94 22.67
N VAL A 205 10.08 -19.19 21.56
CA VAL A 205 11.28 -18.50 21.13
C VAL A 205 11.53 -17.46 22.23
N THR A 206 12.38 -17.80 23.20
CA THR A 206 13.19 -16.79 23.88
C THR A 206 13.71 -15.90 22.77
N ALA A 207 13.33 -14.62 22.78
CA ALA A 207 13.86 -13.61 21.88
C ALA A 207 15.34 -13.93 21.67
N PRO A 208 15.82 -14.05 20.41
CA PRO A 208 17.13 -14.61 20.11
C PRO A 208 18.13 -14.05 21.10
N ALA A 209 18.82 -14.97 21.79
CA ALA A 209 19.83 -14.64 22.77
C ALA A 209 20.69 -13.51 22.19
N CYS A 210 20.74 -12.41 22.94
CA CYS A 210 21.51 -11.20 22.70
C CYS A 210 22.77 -11.45 21.86
N GLU A 211 22.67 -11.32 20.53
CA GLU A 211 23.80 -10.87 19.72
C GLU A 211 23.69 -9.34 19.65
N SER A 212 24.59 -8.73 20.40
CA SER A 212 24.61 -7.39 20.94
C SER A 212 24.94 -6.32 19.89
N ASP A 213 23.96 -5.78 19.16
CA ASP A 213 24.16 -4.55 18.36
C ASP A 213 22.87 -3.75 18.03
N TRP A 214 21.74 -4.06 18.64
CA TRP A 214 20.53 -3.25 18.41
C TRP A 214 20.61 -1.92 19.14
N PRO A 215 20.27 -0.79 18.48
CA PRO A 215 20.23 0.49 19.17
C PRO A 215 19.18 0.44 20.28
N SER A 216 19.57 0.87 21.47
CA SER A 216 18.66 1.01 22.62
C SER A 216 17.90 2.34 22.54
N PRO A 217 16.57 2.36 22.75
CA PRO A 217 15.69 1.22 23.01
C PRO A 217 15.42 0.37 21.74
N CYS A 218 15.35 -0.95 21.89
CA CYS A 218 15.03 -1.90 20.83
C CYS A 218 13.57 -2.39 20.89
N PRO A 219 13.02 -2.96 19.80
CA PRO A 219 11.72 -3.61 19.82
C PRO A 219 11.68 -4.75 20.82
N ASN A 220 10.49 -5.01 21.37
CA ASN A 220 10.23 -6.15 22.24
C ASN A 220 8.95 -6.87 21.80
N ILE A 221 8.87 -8.18 22.02
CA ILE A 221 7.66 -8.96 21.79
C ILE A 221 6.78 -8.83 23.04
N LEU A 222 5.64 -8.15 22.90
CA LEU A 222 4.63 -8.02 23.97
C LEU A 222 3.79 -9.29 24.12
N ALA A 223 3.48 -9.95 23.01
CA ALA A 223 2.76 -11.21 23.01
C ALA A 223 3.16 -12.04 21.79
N ASP A 224 3.31 -13.34 22.02
CA ASP A 224 3.55 -14.34 21.00
C ASP A 224 2.27 -15.18 20.81
N LEU A 225 1.45 -14.81 19.84
CA LEU A 225 0.19 -15.50 19.54
C LEU A 225 0.45 -16.60 18.51
N GLU A 226 -0.49 -17.53 18.38
CA GLU A 226 -0.40 -18.64 17.42
C GLU A 226 -0.12 -18.17 15.99
N THR A 227 -0.80 -17.12 15.54
CA THR A 227 -0.75 -16.63 14.15
C THR A 227 -0.07 -15.28 13.97
N ALA A 228 0.33 -14.60 15.06
CA ALA A 228 0.92 -13.26 14.99
C ALA A 228 1.79 -12.93 16.21
N PHE A 229 2.73 -12.00 16.05
CA PHE A 229 3.38 -11.30 17.15
C PHE A 229 2.72 -9.96 17.40
N VAL A 230 2.61 -9.59 18.67
CA VAL A 230 2.39 -8.22 19.11
C VAL A 230 3.73 -7.67 19.55
N LEU A 231 4.24 -6.68 18.82
CA LEU A 231 5.52 -6.02 19.08
C LEU A 231 5.30 -4.67 19.75
N SER A 232 6.18 -4.29 20.67
CA SER A 232 6.37 -2.89 21.09
C SER A 232 7.45 -2.27 20.22
N LYS A 233 7.07 -1.35 19.35
CA LYS A 233 8.01 -0.54 18.57
C LYS A 233 8.44 0.69 19.39
N PRO A 234 9.74 0.91 19.61
CA PRO A 234 10.27 2.17 20.12
C PRO A 234 10.25 3.31 19.07
N PRO A 235 10.37 4.58 19.48
CA PRO A 235 10.58 5.69 18.55
C PRO A 235 11.96 5.55 17.86
N GLY A 236 12.11 6.12 16.67
CA GLY A 236 13.35 6.02 15.87
C GLY A 236 13.49 4.74 15.03
N TRP A 237 12.61 3.76 15.22
CA TRP A 237 12.59 2.53 14.41
C TRP A 237 11.60 2.62 13.24
N SER A 238 12.06 2.29 12.04
CA SER A 238 11.27 2.41 10.81
C SER A 238 10.48 1.14 10.50
N CYS A 239 9.24 1.29 10.04
CA CYS A 239 8.45 0.21 9.45
C CYS A 239 8.67 0.08 7.92
N ALA A 240 9.72 0.68 7.36
CA ALA A 240 10.02 0.57 5.94
C ALA A 240 10.50 -0.85 5.61
N THR A 241 9.98 -1.40 4.51
CA THR A 241 10.23 -2.77 4.05
C THR A 241 11.09 -2.82 2.79
N SER A 242 11.20 -1.70 2.08
CA SER A 242 12.13 -1.55 0.96
C SER A 242 13.32 -0.67 1.34
N VAL A 243 14.51 -1.18 1.09
CA VAL A 243 15.76 -0.39 0.99
C VAL A 243 15.76 0.36 -0.34
N SER A 244 14.66 1.03 -0.69
CA SER A 244 14.76 2.03 -1.75
C SER A 244 15.55 3.18 -1.14
N GLY A 245 16.67 3.59 -1.77
CA GLY A 245 17.62 4.60 -1.29
C GLY A 245 17.05 6.03 -1.08
N LYS A 246 15.74 6.15 -0.87
CA LYS A 246 14.99 7.34 -0.45
C LYS A 246 14.62 7.32 1.03
N ASN A 247 15.13 6.37 1.82
CA ASN A 247 14.91 6.39 3.26
C ASN A 247 15.64 7.59 3.86
N ARG A 248 14.92 8.35 4.69
CA ARG A 248 15.46 9.49 5.41
C ARG A 248 16.68 9.01 6.18
N LEU A 249 17.82 9.62 5.90
CA LEU A 249 18.95 9.57 6.81
C LEU A 249 18.44 10.14 8.14
N ALA A 250 18.70 9.46 9.26
CA ALA A 250 18.60 10.09 10.57
C ALA A 250 19.56 11.29 10.61
N GLU A 251 19.36 12.21 11.56
CA GLU A 251 20.37 13.24 11.84
C GLU A 251 21.72 12.52 12.07
N GLY A 252 22.71 12.77 11.20
CA GLY A 252 23.99 12.05 11.19
C GLY A 252 24.22 11.04 10.05
N GLY A 253 23.33 10.94 9.04
CA GLY A 253 23.66 10.22 7.80
C GLY A 253 23.52 8.69 7.85
N LYS A 254 23.05 8.11 8.96
CA LYS A 254 22.78 6.67 9.08
C LYS A 254 21.31 6.35 8.83
N MET A 255 21.03 5.20 8.21
CA MET A 255 19.66 4.71 8.07
C MET A 255 19.12 4.27 9.44
N PRO A 256 17.85 4.60 9.77
CA PRO A 256 17.25 4.15 11.02
C PRO A 256 17.12 2.61 11.03
N PRO A 257 17.21 1.96 12.20
CA PRO A 257 16.94 0.54 12.33
C PRO A 257 15.51 0.22 11.89
N THR A 258 15.28 -0.98 11.32
CA THR A 258 13.96 -1.34 10.78
C THR A 258 13.34 -2.51 11.51
N ILE A 259 12.02 -2.47 11.69
CA ILE A 259 11.27 -3.59 12.28
C ILE A 259 11.32 -4.81 11.37
N SER A 260 11.33 -4.62 10.05
CA SER A 260 11.49 -5.71 9.06
C SER A 260 12.79 -6.49 9.29
N HIS A 261 13.90 -5.78 9.50
CA HIS A 261 15.21 -6.41 9.76
C HIS A 261 15.25 -7.09 11.13
N TYR A 262 14.60 -6.51 12.14
CA TYR A 262 14.39 -7.17 13.44
C TYR A 262 13.63 -8.49 13.29
N LEU A 263 12.50 -8.49 12.56
CA LEU A 263 11.67 -9.67 12.32
C LEU A 263 12.40 -10.79 11.58
N GLN A 264 13.20 -10.44 10.55
CA GLN A 264 14.03 -11.40 9.81
C GLN A 264 15.06 -12.11 10.71
N ARG A 265 15.54 -11.43 11.76
CA ARG A 265 16.55 -11.93 12.70
C ARG A 265 16.00 -12.57 13.96
N LEU A 266 14.68 -12.58 14.16
CA LEU A 266 14.05 -13.22 15.31
C LEU A 266 14.22 -14.76 15.34
N GLY A 267 14.84 -15.38 14.33
CA GLY A 267 15.23 -16.80 14.36
C GLY A 267 14.09 -17.81 14.17
N TRP A 268 12.90 -17.35 13.75
CA TRP A 268 11.73 -18.18 13.49
C TRP A 268 11.64 -18.39 11.98
N GLU A 269 12.11 -19.54 11.50
CA GLU A 269 12.17 -19.90 10.08
C GLU A 269 10.76 -20.02 9.47
N ARG A 270 10.18 -18.88 9.05
CA ARG A 270 8.93 -18.86 8.29
C ARG A 270 9.08 -18.04 7.00
N PRO A 271 8.45 -18.47 5.90
CA PRO A 271 8.52 -17.76 4.63
C PRO A 271 8.11 -16.28 4.68
N VAL A 272 7.13 -15.93 5.55
CA VAL A 272 6.52 -14.59 5.56
C VAL A 272 7.48 -13.49 6.02
N SER A 273 8.38 -13.78 6.97
CA SER A 273 9.33 -12.80 7.52
C SER A 273 10.49 -12.54 6.56
N GLN A 274 10.77 -13.47 5.66
CA GLN A 274 11.81 -13.36 4.64
C GLN A 274 11.29 -12.80 3.31
N ASP A 275 9.97 -12.66 3.15
CA ASP A 275 9.38 -12.19 1.91
C ASP A 275 9.08 -10.66 1.94
N PRO A 276 9.85 -9.84 1.20
CA PRO A 276 9.62 -8.39 1.12
C PRO A 276 8.32 -8.03 0.41
N ALA A 277 7.72 -8.94 -0.37
CA ALA A 277 6.46 -8.72 -1.07
C ALA A 277 5.25 -8.62 -0.12
N VAL A 278 5.40 -9.14 1.08
CA VAL A 278 4.41 -9.10 2.17
C VAL A 278 4.93 -8.32 3.37
N ASP A 279 5.79 -7.32 3.12
CA ASP A 279 6.28 -6.42 4.15
C ASP A 279 6.95 -7.18 5.33
N HIS A 280 7.55 -8.34 5.07
CA HIS A 280 8.15 -9.22 6.09
C HIS A 280 7.16 -9.62 7.21
N GLY A 281 5.87 -9.69 6.88
CA GLY A 281 4.79 -10.00 7.82
C GLY A 281 4.19 -8.79 8.53
N LEU A 282 4.72 -7.57 8.34
CA LEU A 282 4.15 -6.35 8.95
C LEU A 282 2.81 -5.98 8.31
N VAL A 283 1.71 -6.13 9.05
CA VAL A 283 0.37 -5.89 8.50
C VAL A 283 -0.03 -4.40 8.53
N HIS A 284 0.60 -3.62 9.42
CA HIS A 284 0.42 -2.18 9.52
C HIS A 284 1.71 -1.46 9.91
N ARG A 285 1.68 -0.13 9.90
CA ARG A 285 2.84 0.73 10.17
C ARG A 285 2.56 1.76 11.26
N LEU A 286 3.63 2.18 11.92
CA LEU A 286 3.71 3.40 12.72
C LEU A 286 4.69 4.38 12.09
N ASP A 287 4.54 5.67 12.38
CA ASP A 287 5.54 6.67 11.97
C ASP A 287 6.86 6.42 12.71
N LEU A 288 7.97 6.94 12.16
CA LEU A 288 9.32 6.77 12.73
C LEU A 288 9.35 7.14 14.23
N GLU A 289 8.82 8.32 14.55
CA GLU A 289 8.79 8.88 15.90
C GLU A 289 7.63 8.39 16.77
N THR A 290 6.78 7.51 16.26
CA THR A 290 5.64 7.00 17.02
C THR A 290 6.02 5.65 17.61
N SER A 291 5.93 5.52 18.93
CA SER A 291 6.09 4.25 19.64
C SER A 291 4.76 3.52 19.78
N GLY A 292 4.80 2.24 20.14
CA GLY A 292 3.62 1.47 20.57
C GLY A 292 3.48 0.13 19.86
N ALA A 293 2.27 -0.42 19.92
CA ALA A 293 1.98 -1.76 19.44
C ALA A 293 2.03 -1.88 17.89
N LEU A 294 2.66 -2.93 17.41
CA LEU A 294 2.65 -3.39 16.01
C LEU A 294 2.27 -4.86 15.94
N LEU A 295 1.49 -5.24 14.92
CA LEU A 295 1.24 -6.63 14.59
C LEU A 295 2.15 -7.10 13.46
N ALA A 296 2.75 -8.28 13.64
CA ALA A 296 3.49 -9.00 12.60
C ALA A 296 2.91 -10.40 12.45
N ALA A 297 2.42 -10.74 11.27
CA ALA A 297 1.83 -12.03 10.97
C ALA A 297 2.88 -13.13 10.86
N LYS A 298 2.51 -14.35 11.25
CA LYS A 298 3.42 -15.51 11.22
C LYS A 298 3.34 -16.36 9.96
N THR A 299 2.27 -16.22 9.20
CA THR A 299 2.00 -16.99 7.98
C THR A 299 1.43 -16.08 6.90
N PHE A 300 1.48 -16.51 5.64
CA PHE A 300 0.83 -15.75 4.55
C PHE A 300 -0.68 -15.64 4.76
N HIS A 301 -1.32 -16.72 5.23
CA HIS A 301 -2.74 -16.73 5.55
C HIS A 301 -3.07 -15.67 6.62
N SER A 302 -2.37 -15.68 7.76
CA SER A 302 -2.58 -14.71 8.84
C SER A 302 -2.25 -13.28 8.41
N TYR A 303 -1.24 -13.09 7.56
CA TYR A 303 -0.88 -11.79 7.00
C TYR A 303 -2.04 -11.19 6.22
N TRP A 304 -2.55 -11.92 5.23
CA TRP A 304 -3.64 -11.41 4.39
C TRP A 304 -4.95 -11.31 5.15
N ARG A 305 -5.20 -12.22 6.08
CA ARG A 305 -6.33 -12.15 6.98
C ARG A 305 -6.33 -10.86 7.81
N LEU A 306 -5.24 -10.59 8.55
CA LEU A 306 -5.12 -9.38 9.35
C LEU A 306 -5.20 -8.12 8.47
N ARG A 307 -4.62 -8.14 7.26
CA ARG A 307 -4.75 -7.05 6.29
C ARG A 307 -6.21 -6.77 5.90
N LEU A 308 -7.02 -7.80 5.74
CA LEU A 308 -8.47 -7.63 5.53
C LEU A 308 -9.13 -6.99 6.76
N ASP A 309 -8.81 -7.42 7.97
CA ASP A 309 -9.36 -6.84 9.21
C ASP A 309 -9.01 -5.34 9.33
N PHE A 310 -7.77 -4.95 8.96
CA PHE A 310 -7.37 -3.54 8.90
C PHE A 310 -8.12 -2.75 7.81
N SER A 311 -8.39 -3.38 6.66
CA SER A 311 -9.09 -2.75 5.54
C SER A 311 -10.59 -2.59 5.78
N ALA A 312 -11.21 -3.54 6.48
CA ALA A 312 -12.59 -3.50 6.99
C ALA A 312 -12.78 -2.52 8.17
N GLN A 313 -11.68 -1.99 8.73
CA GLN A 313 -11.72 -1.13 9.93
C GLN A 313 -12.22 -1.84 11.20
N ASP A 314 -12.15 -3.18 11.23
CA ASP A 314 -12.49 -3.98 12.41
C ASP A 314 -11.44 -3.85 13.53
N VAL A 315 -10.21 -3.44 13.18
CA VAL A 315 -9.13 -3.24 14.14
C VAL A 315 -9.24 -1.88 14.82
N ARG A 316 -9.56 -1.90 16.12
CA ARG A 316 -9.56 -0.71 16.98
C ARG A 316 -8.15 -0.36 17.43
N LYS A 317 -7.74 0.88 17.18
CA LYS A 317 -6.43 1.41 17.60
C LYS A 317 -6.64 2.55 18.58
N ARG A 318 -5.84 2.58 19.65
CA ARG A 318 -5.84 3.63 20.68
C ARG A 318 -4.44 4.19 20.83
N TYR A 319 -4.35 5.51 20.85
CA TYR A 319 -3.11 6.24 21.05
C TYR A 319 -3.28 7.22 22.20
N LEU A 320 -2.26 7.30 23.04
CA LEU A 320 -2.09 8.40 23.97
C LEU A 320 -1.12 9.39 23.34
N ALA A 321 -1.53 10.66 23.31
CA ALA A 321 -0.71 11.75 22.81
C ALA A 321 -0.75 12.91 23.80
N LEU A 322 0.38 13.57 24.00
CA LEU A 322 0.42 14.86 24.67
C LEU A 322 0.30 15.94 23.60
N VAL A 323 -0.65 16.86 23.74
CA VAL A 323 -0.89 17.95 22.78
C VAL A 323 -0.79 19.30 23.47
N HIS A 324 -0.39 20.34 22.74
CA HIS A 324 -0.38 21.72 23.24
C HIS A 324 -1.80 22.26 23.41
N GLY A 325 -1.99 23.14 24.40
CA GLY A 325 -3.27 23.76 24.73
C GLY A 325 -4.22 22.87 25.52
N PHE A 326 -5.27 23.48 26.07
CA PHE A 326 -6.40 22.79 26.66
C PHE A 326 -7.42 22.45 25.58
N LEU A 327 -7.33 21.21 25.10
CA LEU A 327 -8.25 20.69 24.10
C LEU A 327 -9.65 20.59 24.74
N PRO A 328 -10.69 21.18 24.15
CA PRO A 328 -12.02 21.17 24.73
C PRO A 328 -12.55 19.74 24.91
N ARG A 329 -13.08 19.43 26.11
CA ARG A 329 -13.53 18.06 26.44
C ARG A 329 -14.74 17.60 25.63
N GLN A 330 -15.52 18.53 25.10
CA GLN A 330 -16.67 18.27 24.25
C GLN A 330 -16.29 17.80 22.84
N TRP A 331 -15.03 17.97 22.42
CA TRP A 331 -14.58 17.45 21.13
C TRP A 331 -14.42 15.94 21.18
N GLN A 332 -15.17 15.26 20.31
CA GLN A 332 -15.20 13.80 20.28
C GLN A 332 -14.72 13.21 18.96
N ARG A 333 -14.71 13.99 17.86
CA ARG A 333 -14.47 13.47 16.51
C ARG A 333 -13.82 14.52 15.62
N LEU A 334 -12.79 14.10 14.90
CA LEU A 334 -12.14 14.85 13.82
C LEU A 334 -12.36 14.10 12.52
N ASP A 335 -13.28 14.62 11.69
CA ASP A 335 -13.61 14.06 10.37
C ASP A 335 -13.20 15.07 9.30
N MET A 336 -11.93 15.01 8.92
CA MET A 336 -11.31 15.96 7.99
C MET A 336 -10.41 15.20 7.02
N PRO A 337 -10.62 15.33 5.69
CA PRO A 337 -9.86 14.60 4.69
C PRO A 337 -8.40 15.04 4.65
N LEU A 338 -7.49 14.08 4.43
CA LEU A 338 -6.05 14.31 4.43
C LEU A 338 -5.42 14.04 3.07
N GLN A 339 -4.63 14.99 2.59
CA GLN A 339 -3.81 14.86 1.39
C GLN A 339 -2.33 14.73 1.76
N LEU A 340 -1.64 13.73 1.21
CA LEU A 340 -0.19 13.60 1.35
C LEU A 340 0.49 14.46 0.29
N GLN A 341 1.06 15.58 0.72
CA GLN A 341 1.83 16.49 -0.14
C GLN A 341 3.31 16.12 -0.14
N ARG A 342 3.93 16.24 -1.31
CA ARG A 342 5.37 16.08 -1.52
C ARG A 342 5.99 17.46 -1.66
N ILE A 343 6.78 17.84 -0.65
CA ILE A 343 7.44 19.14 -0.59
C ILE A 343 8.90 18.94 -1.03
N PRO A 344 9.34 19.60 -2.11
CA PRO A 344 10.76 19.64 -2.48
C PRO A 344 11.57 20.29 -1.36
N ARG A 345 12.71 19.70 -0.95
CA ARG A 345 13.66 20.45 -0.12
C ARG A 345 14.31 21.54 -0.96
N SER A 346 14.42 22.75 -0.39
CA SER A 346 15.09 23.90 -0.99
C SER A 346 16.54 23.60 -1.39
N ASP A 347 17.20 22.66 -0.70
CA ASP A 347 18.66 22.47 -0.83
C ASP A 347 19.10 21.13 -1.45
N SER A 348 18.18 20.27 -1.87
CA SER A 348 18.57 19.12 -2.71
C SER A 348 17.44 18.64 -3.62
N ARG A 349 17.70 18.64 -4.93
CA ARG A 349 16.84 18.04 -5.97
C ARG A 349 16.53 16.55 -5.77
N ARG A 350 17.00 15.92 -4.68
CA ARG A 350 16.85 14.48 -4.38
C ARG A 350 16.07 14.17 -3.09
N SER A 351 15.78 15.15 -2.22
CA SER A 351 15.03 14.90 -0.98
C SER A 351 13.64 15.54 -1.02
N VAL A 352 12.61 14.71 -0.94
CA VAL A 352 11.21 15.16 -0.88
C VAL A 352 10.68 14.84 0.52
N ARG A 353 10.32 15.87 1.30
CA ARG A 353 9.58 15.66 2.56
C ARG A 353 8.12 15.39 2.20
N SER A 354 7.49 14.45 2.88
CA SER A 354 6.04 14.25 2.76
C SER A 354 5.35 14.77 4.01
N LYS A 355 4.38 15.65 3.83
CA LYS A 355 3.54 16.23 4.89
C LYS A 355 2.09 15.90 4.56
N SER A 356 1.35 15.42 5.55
CA SER A 356 -0.10 15.26 5.41
C SER A 356 -0.76 16.54 5.89
N VAL A 357 -1.65 17.10 5.08
CA VAL A 357 -2.41 18.32 5.39
C VAL A 357 -3.89 18.06 5.21
N VAL A 358 -4.72 18.80 5.95
CA VAL A 358 -6.17 18.81 5.70
C VAL A 358 -6.42 19.50 4.37
N ASN A 359 -7.16 18.82 3.50
CA ASN A 359 -7.53 19.33 2.17
C ASN A 359 -8.88 18.75 1.78
N HIS A 360 -9.91 19.60 1.68
CA HIS A 360 -11.28 19.19 1.39
C HIS A 360 -11.52 18.78 -0.06
N ASP A 361 -10.75 19.34 -0.99
CA ASP A 361 -10.92 19.11 -2.42
C ASP A 361 -10.24 17.81 -2.88
N PHE A 362 -9.04 17.53 -2.34
CA PHE A 362 -8.17 16.46 -2.82
C PHE A 362 -7.72 15.47 -1.72
N GLY A 363 -8.16 15.68 -0.48
CA GLY A 363 -7.83 14.81 0.62
C GLY A 363 -8.63 13.50 0.59
N ARG A 364 -8.02 12.43 1.10
CA ARG A 364 -8.73 11.16 1.32
C ARG A 364 -9.43 11.23 2.68
N SER A 365 -10.68 10.78 2.74
CA SER A 365 -11.45 10.67 4.00
C SER A 365 -10.59 10.07 5.12
N ALA A 366 -10.61 10.76 6.26
CA ALA A 366 -9.85 10.42 7.45
C ALA A 366 -10.63 10.82 8.70
N GLU A 367 -10.83 9.86 9.61
CA GLU A 367 -11.60 10.07 10.83
C GLU A 367 -10.81 9.59 12.06
N THR A 368 -10.78 10.45 13.08
CA THR A 368 -10.16 10.17 14.37
C THR A 368 -11.13 10.52 15.50
N GLY A 369 -11.51 9.54 16.32
CA GLY A 369 -12.16 9.81 17.60
C GLY A 369 -11.14 10.42 18.56
N ILE A 370 -11.54 11.42 19.33
CA ILE A 370 -10.65 12.11 20.27
C ILE A 370 -11.34 12.28 21.63
N ARG A 371 -10.56 12.23 22.70
CA ARG A 371 -11.03 12.56 24.05
C ARG A 371 -9.89 13.13 24.88
N ALA A 372 -10.02 14.36 25.34
CA ALA A 372 -9.12 14.91 26.35
C ALA A 372 -9.32 14.15 27.67
N ILE A 373 -8.32 13.37 28.07
CA ILE A 373 -8.32 12.62 29.34
C ILE A 373 -8.03 13.60 30.48
N ALA A 374 -6.97 14.39 30.35
CA ALA A 374 -6.52 15.33 31.36
C ALA A 374 -6.02 16.64 30.74
N HIS A 375 -6.15 17.73 31.48
CA HIS A 375 -5.48 19.00 31.22
C HIS A 375 -4.29 19.11 32.17
N LEU A 376 -3.14 19.52 31.64
CA LEU A 376 -1.85 19.50 32.32
C LEU A 376 -1.10 20.80 31.99
N HIS A 377 -0.10 21.13 32.80
CA HIS A 377 0.85 22.18 32.44
C HIS A 377 2.19 21.55 32.07
N GLY A 378 2.82 22.07 31.01
CA GLY A 378 4.16 21.64 30.59
C GLY A 378 5.24 22.14 31.54
N ARG A 379 6.47 21.66 31.37
CA ARG A 379 7.62 22.12 32.17
C ARG A 379 7.83 23.64 32.10
N GLY A 380 7.47 24.27 31.00
CA GLY A 380 7.51 25.74 30.83
C GLY A 380 6.23 26.46 31.27
N GLY A 381 5.34 25.81 32.02
CA GLY A 381 4.07 26.40 32.48
C GLY A 381 2.96 26.50 31.43
N GLY A 382 3.25 26.21 30.16
CA GLY A 382 2.24 26.27 29.08
C GLY A 382 1.16 25.19 29.18
N PRO A 383 -0.08 25.47 28.74
CA PRO A 383 -1.19 24.51 28.79
C PRO A 383 -0.96 23.32 27.86
N MET A 384 -1.37 22.13 28.29
CA MET A 384 -1.31 20.88 27.54
C MET A 384 -2.51 19.98 27.83
N SER A 385 -2.76 19.02 26.96
CA SER A 385 -3.77 17.98 27.18
C SER A 385 -3.21 16.60 26.92
N LEU A 386 -3.52 15.65 27.80
CA LEU A 386 -3.37 14.23 27.53
C LEU A 386 -4.58 13.78 26.71
N LEU A 387 -4.34 13.41 25.47
CA LEU A 387 -5.35 13.04 24.47
C LEU A 387 -5.36 11.53 24.26
N LEU A 388 -6.55 10.92 24.36
CA LEU A 388 -6.85 9.63 23.75
C LEU A 388 -7.30 9.86 22.31
N ALA A 389 -6.60 9.25 21.35
CA ALA A 389 -6.95 9.29 19.93
C ALA A 389 -7.23 7.88 19.39
N GLU A 390 -8.36 7.74 18.69
CA GLU A 390 -8.86 6.48 18.13
C GLU A 390 -9.07 6.64 16.61
N PRO A 391 -8.02 6.47 15.79
CA PRO A 391 -8.14 6.63 14.35
C PRO A 391 -8.90 5.45 13.74
N ARG A 392 -10.05 5.74 13.11
CA ARG A 392 -10.78 4.73 12.33
C ARG A 392 -10.05 4.41 11.02
N THR A 393 -9.55 5.43 10.35
CA THR A 393 -8.71 5.30 9.16
C THR A 393 -7.22 5.16 9.52
N GLY A 394 -6.36 4.99 8.51
CA GLY A 394 -4.91 4.85 8.68
C GLY A 394 -4.13 5.70 7.67
N ARG A 395 -4.38 7.01 7.61
CA ARG A 395 -3.62 7.92 6.74
C ARG A 395 -2.25 8.24 7.37
N THR A 396 -1.25 8.51 6.53
CA THR A 396 0.08 8.93 6.98
C THR A 396 -0.03 10.16 7.89
N HIS A 397 0.63 10.15 9.05
CA HIS A 397 0.60 11.23 10.05
C HIS A 397 -0.82 11.67 10.50
N GLN A 398 -1.85 10.82 10.38
CA GLN A 398 -3.24 11.24 10.55
C GLN A 398 -3.53 12.00 11.84
N ILE A 399 -3.20 11.41 13.00
CA ILE A 399 -3.46 12.03 14.31
C ILE A 399 -2.73 13.37 14.40
N ARG A 400 -1.44 13.41 14.03
CA ARG A 400 -0.60 14.63 14.03
C ARG A 400 -1.22 15.74 13.18
N SER A 401 -1.64 15.42 11.96
CA SER A 401 -2.23 16.40 11.03
C SER A 401 -3.57 16.91 11.53
N HIS A 402 -4.43 16.03 12.04
CA HIS A 402 -5.73 16.40 12.59
C HIS A 402 -5.61 17.33 13.80
N VAL A 403 -4.82 16.96 14.81
CA VAL A 403 -4.70 17.76 16.04
C VAL A 403 -3.93 19.06 15.80
N SER A 404 -2.96 19.07 14.89
CA SER A 404 -2.28 20.30 14.48
C SER A 404 -3.21 21.26 13.74
N HIS A 405 -4.11 20.75 12.89
CA HIS A 405 -5.03 21.60 12.12
C HIS A 405 -6.02 22.35 13.02
N ILE A 406 -6.42 21.75 14.13
CA ILE A 406 -7.31 22.37 15.13
C ILE A 406 -6.56 23.18 16.19
N GLY A 407 -5.27 23.47 15.99
CA GLY A 407 -4.46 24.31 16.89
C GLY A 407 -3.86 23.60 18.11
N HIS A 408 -3.93 22.27 18.18
CA HIS A 408 -3.42 21.47 19.29
C HIS A 408 -2.34 20.46 18.82
N PRO A 409 -1.18 20.91 18.29
CA PRO A 409 -0.15 20.02 17.80
C PRO A 409 0.38 19.07 18.90
N ILE A 410 0.79 17.87 18.51
CA ILE A 410 1.44 16.92 19.43
C ILE A 410 2.75 17.53 19.94
N ALA A 411 2.92 17.54 21.26
CA ALA A 411 4.13 17.98 21.93
C ALA A 411 5.31 17.11 21.47
N ARG A 412 6.39 17.75 21.03
CA ARG A 412 7.64 17.06 20.68
C ARG A 412 8.59 17.09 21.87
N GLY A 413 9.18 15.95 22.19
CA GLY A 413 10.27 15.90 23.17
C GLY A 413 11.50 16.68 22.66
N ALA A 414 12.31 17.19 23.59
CA ALA A 414 13.50 18.00 23.33
C ALA A 414 14.57 17.35 22.42
N ALA A 415 14.45 16.04 22.12
CA ALA A 415 15.32 15.33 21.18
C ALA A 415 15.04 15.65 19.69
N PHE A 416 14.02 16.46 19.38
CA PHE A 416 13.71 16.86 18.01
C PHE A 416 13.57 18.39 17.91
N LYS A 417 14.70 19.09 18.13
CA LYS A 417 14.87 20.42 17.56
C LYS A 417 14.94 20.25 16.05
N ASN A 418 13.87 20.61 15.34
CA ASN A 418 13.92 21.23 14.01
C ASN A 418 12.50 21.54 13.53
N GLU A 419 12.21 22.85 13.60
CA GLU A 419 11.31 23.67 12.78
C GLU A 419 9.79 23.45 12.88
N ASP A 420 9.17 24.56 13.31
CA ASP A 420 7.79 25.07 13.22
C ASP A 420 6.60 24.19 13.65
#